data_AF-A0A9P6JWT4-F1
#
_entry.id   AF-A0A9P6JWT4-F1
#
_cell.length_a   1.000
_cell.length_b   1.000
_cell.length_c   1.000
_cell.angle_alpha   90.00
_cell.angle_beta   90.00
_cell.angle_gamma   90.00
#
_symmetry.space_group_name_H-M   'P 1'
#
loop_
_entity.id
_entity.type
_entity.pdbx_description
1 polymer ?
#
loop_
_entity_poly.entity_id
_entity_poly.type
_entity_poly.pdbx_seq_one_letter_code
_entity_poly.pdbx_strand_id
1 'polypeptide(L)'
;MQFTSTFTALVAVALCAAPQALATVSFNVAPAGTVCGHGTTITCTPSPGHPCKGNFNPKQASIVVTQAQGNCHVSLYPQNNQAGGVAQRLNTDTTGTCVFTSTATWQSYGIYCD
;
A
#
# COMPACT_ATOMS: atom_id res chain seq x y z
N MET A 1 7.04 -49.39 49.31
CA MET A 1 7.83 -48.25 48.80
C MET A 1 7.27 -47.88 47.44
N GLN A 2 6.36 -46.91 47.37
CA GLN A 2 5.75 -46.43 46.13
C GLN A 2 6.60 -45.26 45.59
N PHE A 3 7.07 -45.38 44.35
CA PHE A 3 7.75 -44.29 43.65
C PHE A 3 6.70 -43.54 42.82
N THR A 4 6.36 -42.33 43.25
CA THR A 4 5.50 -41.39 42.51
C THR A 4 6.34 -40.73 41.42
N SER A 5 6.07 -41.05 40.16
CA SER A 5 6.74 -40.45 39.01
C SER A 5 5.84 -39.40 38.39
N THR A 6 6.12 -38.13 38.67
CA THR A 6 5.47 -36.99 38.03
C THR A 6 6.19 -36.65 36.72
N PHE A 7 5.57 -37.00 35.59
CA PHE A 7 5.97 -36.53 34.27
C PHE A 7 5.35 -35.15 34.01
N THR A 8 6.17 -34.11 34.06
CA THR A 8 5.78 -32.75 33.65
C THR A 8 5.92 -32.65 32.14
N ALA A 9 4.80 -32.67 31.41
CA ALA A 9 4.79 -32.42 29.97
C ALA A 9 4.83 -30.91 29.70
N LEU A 10 5.92 -30.43 29.10
CA LEU A 10 6.01 -29.08 28.51
C LEU A 10 5.27 -29.08 27.17
N VAL A 11 4.12 -28.39 27.11
CA VAL A 11 3.40 -28.14 25.87
C VAL A 11 4.07 -26.96 25.16
N ALA A 12 4.78 -27.25 24.06
CA ALA A 12 5.27 -26.23 23.16
C ALA A 12 4.11 -25.68 22.32
N VAL A 13 3.71 -24.42 22.57
CA VAL A 13 2.73 -23.70 21.74
C VAL A 13 3.42 -23.32 20.43
N ALA A 14 3.17 -24.08 19.37
CA ALA A 14 3.54 -23.68 18.02
C ALA A 14 2.60 -22.55 17.57
N LEU A 15 3.08 -21.32 17.64
CA LEU A 15 2.47 -20.19 16.93
C LEU A 15 2.55 -20.48 15.43
N CYS A 16 1.47 -20.99 14.84
CA CYS A 16 1.30 -20.98 13.39
C CYS A 16 1.21 -19.53 12.94
N ALA A 17 2.35 -18.92 12.61
CA ALA A 17 2.36 -17.70 11.82
C ALA A 17 1.77 -18.05 10.45
N ALA A 18 0.48 -17.79 10.26
CA ALA A 18 -0.12 -17.83 8.93
C ALA A 18 0.74 -16.95 8.01
N PRO A 19 1.11 -17.41 6.81
CA PRO A 19 1.76 -16.53 5.85
C PRO A 19 0.81 -15.39 5.58
N GLN A 20 1.12 -14.19 6.08
CA GLN A 20 0.38 -13.00 5.73
C GLN A 20 0.52 -12.87 4.22
N ALA A 21 -0.62 -12.97 3.51
CA ALA A 21 -0.65 -12.75 2.08
C ALA A 21 0.04 -11.41 1.81
N LEU A 22 1.12 -11.46 1.05
CA LEU A 22 1.96 -10.32 0.72
C LEU A 22 1.08 -9.18 0.19
N ALA A 23 1.28 -7.99 0.73
CA ALA A 23 0.27 -6.96 0.64
C ALA A 23 0.24 -6.23 -0.71
N THR A 24 -0.31 -6.81 -1.78
CA THR A 24 -0.25 -6.20 -3.10
C THR A 24 -1.30 -5.11 -3.29
N VAL A 25 -0.80 -3.88 -3.47
CA VAL A 25 -1.58 -2.70 -3.86
C VAL A 25 -1.26 -2.36 -5.31
N SER A 26 -2.30 -2.11 -6.12
CA SER A 26 -2.16 -1.64 -7.49
C SER A 26 -3.05 -0.42 -7.72
N PHE A 27 -2.54 0.55 -8.47
CA PHE A 27 -3.29 1.73 -8.87
C PHE A 27 -2.82 2.23 -10.24
N ASN A 28 -3.71 2.88 -10.96
CA ASN A 28 -3.40 3.57 -12.20
C ASN A 28 -3.29 5.07 -11.95
N VAL A 29 -2.29 5.72 -12.54
CA VAL A 29 -2.15 7.19 -12.54
C VAL A 29 -2.10 7.70 -13.97
N ALA A 30 -2.71 8.86 -14.22
CA ALA A 30 -2.67 9.47 -15.54
C ALA A 30 -2.36 10.98 -15.47
N PRO A 31 -1.60 11.53 -16.45
CA PRO A 31 -1.34 12.95 -16.54
C PRO A 31 -2.60 13.73 -16.94
N ALA A 32 -2.53 15.06 -16.87
CA ALA A 32 -3.63 15.93 -17.28
C ALA A 32 -4.02 15.66 -18.75
N GLY A 33 -5.31 15.64 -19.04
CA GLY A 33 -5.85 15.33 -20.37
C GLY A 33 -5.98 13.84 -20.69
N THR A 34 -5.53 12.94 -19.80
CA THR A 34 -5.74 11.50 -19.95
C THR A 34 -6.91 11.04 -19.07
N VAL A 35 -7.75 10.16 -19.61
CA VAL A 35 -8.87 9.57 -18.87
C VAL A 35 -8.34 8.75 -17.69
N CYS A 36 -9.02 8.84 -16.56
CA CYS A 36 -8.65 8.09 -15.37
C CYS A 36 -8.68 6.57 -15.61
N GLY A 37 -7.68 5.85 -15.10
CA GLY A 37 -7.54 4.41 -15.35
C GLY A 37 -6.83 4.04 -16.66
N HIS A 38 -6.56 5.01 -17.54
CA HIS A 38 -5.90 4.79 -18.83
C HIS A 38 -4.43 5.24 -18.87
N GLY A 39 -3.85 5.59 -17.72
CA GLY A 39 -2.44 5.96 -17.63
C GLY A 39 -1.55 4.77 -17.24
N THR A 40 -0.52 5.04 -16.45
CA THR A 40 0.45 4.04 -16.01
C THR A 40 -0.07 3.28 -14.79
N THR A 41 -0.04 1.95 -14.85
CA THR A 41 -0.32 1.10 -13.70
C THR A 41 0.94 0.89 -12.87
N ILE A 42 0.82 1.10 -11.57
CA ILE A 42 1.85 0.87 -10.57
C ILE A 42 1.35 -0.22 -9.65
N THR A 43 2.16 -1.25 -9.50
CA THR A 43 1.87 -2.38 -8.60
C THR A 43 3.05 -2.53 -7.66
N CYS A 44 2.76 -2.68 -6.38
CA CYS A 44 3.77 -2.95 -5.39
C CYS A 44 3.21 -3.75 -4.23
N THR A 45 4.11 -4.39 -3.51
CA THR A 45 3.82 -5.21 -2.36
C THR A 45 4.54 -4.61 -1.15
N PRO A 46 4.02 -3.52 -0.56
CA PRO A 46 4.55 -2.97 0.69
C PRO A 46 4.57 -4.00 1.82
N SER A 47 5.51 -3.86 2.75
CA SER A 47 5.50 -4.56 4.03
C SER A 47 5.77 -3.58 5.18
N PRO A 48 5.42 -3.91 6.43
CA PRO A 48 5.69 -3.04 7.56
C PRO A 48 7.17 -2.63 7.61
N GLY A 49 7.43 -1.33 7.71
CA GLY A 49 8.77 -0.74 7.65
C GLY A 49 9.39 -0.60 6.25
N HIS A 50 8.79 -1.20 5.21
CA HIS A 50 9.27 -1.16 3.83
C HIS A 50 8.17 -0.66 2.89
N PRO A 51 7.89 0.65 2.90
CA PRO A 51 6.89 1.23 2.02
C PRO A 51 7.38 1.28 0.58
N CYS A 52 6.44 1.19 -0.35
CA CYS A 52 6.72 1.40 -1.77
C CYS A 52 6.69 2.89 -2.08
N LYS A 53 7.73 3.42 -2.72
CA LYS A 53 7.84 4.84 -3.04
C LYS A 53 8.32 5.01 -4.47
N GLY A 54 7.89 6.09 -5.11
CA GLY A 54 8.38 6.40 -6.45
C GLY A 54 8.03 7.81 -6.89
N ASN A 55 8.75 8.29 -7.89
CA ASN A 55 8.51 9.56 -8.56
C ASN A 55 7.74 9.32 -9.86
N PHE A 56 6.94 10.30 -10.22
CA PHE A 56 6.28 10.37 -11.52
C PHE A 56 7.06 11.29 -12.44
N ASN A 57 7.17 10.91 -13.70
CA ASN A 57 7.61 11.79 -14.76
C ASN A 57 6.83 11.43 -16.04
N PRO A 58 5.86 12.27 -16.49
CA PRO A 58 5.50 13.60 -15.98
C PRO A 58 4.70 13.58 -14.66
N LYS A 59 4.31 14.75 -14.15
CA LYS A 59 3.31 14.85 -13.06
C LYS A 59 1.99 14.20 -13.44
N GLN A 60 1.27 13.70 -12.45
CA GLN A 60 -0.01 13.02 -12.60
C GLN A 60 -1.15 13.92 -12.12
N ALA A 61 -2.30 13.80 -12.78
CA ALA A 61 -3.52 14.56 -12.48
C ALA A 61 -4.67 13.66 -12.01
N SER A 62 -4.59 12.35 -12.24
CA SER A 62 -5.59 11.40 -11.77
C SER A 62 -4.95 10.15 -11.19
N ILE A 63 -5.69 9.50 -10.29
CA ILE A 63 -5.36 8.20 -9.71
C ILE A 63 -6.65 7.39 -9.54
N VAL A 64 -6.56 6.08 -9.75
CA VAL A 64 -7.59 5.12 -9.36
C VAL A 64 -6.91 3.88 -8.77
N VAL A 65 -7.34 3.47 -7.57
CA VAL A 65 -6.88 2.22 -6.97
C VAL A 65 -7.57 1.08 -7.69
N THR A 66 -6.79 0.18 -8.30
CA THR A 66 -7.27 -0.96 -9.10
C THR A 66 -7.22 -2.26 -8.32
N GLN A 67 -6.32 -2.37 -7.34
CA GLN A 67 -6.25 -3.48 -6.42
C GLN A 67 -6.10 -2.96 -4.99
N ALA A 68 -7.07 -3.35 -4.16
CA ALA A 68 -7.20 -2.98 -2.77
C ALA A 68 -6.49 -3.97 -1.86
N GLN A 69 -5.94 -3.44 -0.77
CA GLN A 69 -5.55 -4.20 0.40
C GLN A 69 -6.02 -3.47 1.65
N GLY A 70 -6.60 -4.21 2.58
CA GLY A 70 -6.91 -3.70 3.92
C GLY A 70 -5.65 -3.21 4.65
N ASN A 71 -5.82 -2.15 5.42
CA ASN A 71 -4.77 -1.48 6.23
C ASN A 71 -3.64 -0.83 5.43
N CYS A 72 -3.80 -0.63 4.12
CA CYS A 72 -2.85 0.14 3.32
C CYS A 72 -3.46 1.45 2.83
N HIS A 73 -2.58 2.38 2.46
CA HIS A 73 -2.98 3.65 1.88
C HIS A 73 -1.93 4.15 0.89
N VAL A 74 -2.39 4.84 -0.15
CA VAL A 74 -1.56 5.55 -1.12
C VAL A 74 -1.55 7.03 -0.75
N SER A 75 -0.37 7.58 -0.46
CA SER A 75 -0.15 9.00 -0.27
C SER A 75 0.49 9.59 -1.53
N LEU A 76 -0.05 10.70 -2.01
CA LEU A 76 0.46 11.45 -3.16
C LEU A 76 1.04 12.79 -2.71
N TYR A 77 2.13 13.18 -3.36
CA TYR A 77 2.94 14.33 -2.96
C TYR A 77 3.16 15.28 -4.14
N PRO A 78 3.21 16.60 -3.90
CA PRO A 78 3.34 17.59 -4.97
C PRO A 78 4.77 17.69 -5.54
N GLN A 79 5.76 17.13 -4.82
CA GLN A 79 7.19 17.18 -5.17
C GLN A 79 7.79 15.76 -5.24
N ASN A 80 9.01 15.66 -5.78
CA ASN A 80 9.78 14.41 -5.81
C ASN A 80 10.10 13.91 -4.40
N ASN A 81 10.35 12.61 -4.27
CA ASN A 81 10.84 11.95 -3.06
C ASN A 81 9.96 12.21 -1.82
N GLN A 82 8.64 12.20 -2.02
CA GLN A 82 7.65 12.38 -0.95
C GLN A 82 7.78 13.72 -0.19
N ALA A 83 8.32 14.75 -0.84
CA ALA A 83 8.46 16.09 -0.28
C ALA A 83 7.20 16.95 -0.48
N GLY A 84 7.13 18.07 0.24
CA GLY A 84 6.04 19.07 0.11
C GLY A 84 4.75 18.73 0.86
N GLY A 85 4.75 17.68 1.68
CA GLY A 85 3.57 17.22 2.43
C GLY A 85 2.63 16.34 1.61
N VAL A 86 1.77 15.59 2.30
CA VAL A 86 0.78 14.72 1.64
C VAL A 86 -0.32 15.60 1.06
N ALA A 87 -0.42 15.64 -0.27
CA ALA A 87 -1.47 16.39 -0.98
C ALA A 87 -2.78 15.60 -1.06
N GLN A 88 -2.69 14.27 -1.17
CA GLN A 88 -3.84 13.38 -1.22
C GLN A 88 -3.49 12.07 -0.53
N ARG A 89 -4.40 11.54 0.29
CA ARG A 89 -4.33 10.18 0.82
C ARG A 89 -5.54 9.40 0.33
N LEU A 90 -5.30 8.19 -0.17
CA LEU A 90 -6.33 7.27 -0.60
C LEU A 90 -6.20 6.00 0.22
N ASN A 91 -7.26 5.62 0.93
CA ASN A 91 -7.31 4.31 1.55
C ASN A 91 -7.47 3.26 0.46
N THR A 92 -6.78 2.13 0.60
CA THR A 92 -6.88 1.03 -0.36
C THR A 92 -7.93 0.01 0.03
N ASP A 93 -8.90 0.39 0.87
CA ASP A 93 -10.06 -0.46 1.22
C ASP A 93 -11.16 -0.43 0.15
N THR A 94 -11.07 0.51 -0.80
CA THR A 94 -12.04 0.68 -1.88
C THR A 94 -11.30 0.88 -3.19
N THR A 95 -11.71 0.13 -4.23
CA THR A 95 -11.16 0.24 -5.59
C THR A 95 -12.13 0.99 -6.51
N GLY A 96 -11.64 1.41 -7.67
CA GLY A 96 -12.46 1.93 -8.77
C GLY A 96 -12.84 3.40 -8.65
N THR A 97 -12.69 4.03 -7.48
CA THR A 97 -12.90 5.47 -7.32
C THR A 97 -11.75 6.25 -7.95
N CYS A 98 -12.07 7.05 -8.97
CA CYS A 98 -11.12 7.99 -9.54
C CYS A 98 -11.05 9.28 -8.71
N VAL A 99 -9.84 9.65 -8.31
CA VAL A 99 -9.53 10.97 -7.74
C VAL A 99 -8.72 11.75 -8.76
N PHE A 100 -9.12 12.99 -9.04
CA PHE A 100 -8.47 13.80 -10.06
C PHE A 100 -8.41 15.29 -9.69
N THR A 101 -7.44 15.97 -10.28
CA THR A 101 -7.24 17.41 -10.24
C THR A 101 -7.32 17.99 -11.66
N SER A 102 -7.72 19.25 -11.80
CA SER A 102 -7.83 19.93 -13.11
C SER A 102 -6.47 20.14 -13.80
N THR A 103 -5.38 20.09 -13.05
CA THR A 103 -3.99 20.17 -13.54
C THR A 103 -3.18 19.01 -12.97
N ALA A 104 -2.02 18.70 -13.57
CA ALA A 104 -1.13 17.67 -13.03
C ALA A 104 -0.38 18.19 -11.80
N THR A 105 -0.73 17.68 -10.62
CA THR A 105 -0.26 18.21 -9.33
C THR A 105 0.74 17.27 -8.64
N TRP A 106 0.55 15.96 -8.77
CA TRP A 106 1.32 14.97 -8.02
C TRP A 106 2.58 14.55 -8.76
N GLN A 107 3.72 14.63 -8.08
CA GLN A 107 5.04 14.31 -8.62
C GLN A 107 5.64 13.04 -7.98
N SER A 108 5.13 12.58 -6.83
CA SER A 108 5.56 11.30 -6.26
C SER A 108 4.46 10.63 -5.43
N TYR A 109 4.66 9.37 -5.10
CA TYR A 109 3.75 8.57 -4.28
C TYR A 109 4.50 7.80 -3.18
N GLY A 110 3.76 7.38 -2.16
CA GLY A 110 4.17 6.39 -1.18
C GLY A 110 2.99 5.48 -0.84
N ILE A 111 3.21 4.17 -0.83
CA ILE A 111 2.26 3.17 -0.36
C ILE A 111 2.77 2.65 0.98
N TYR A 112 1.94 2.78 2.01
CA TYR A 112 2.25 2.38 3.37
C TYR A 112 1.14 1.47 3.88
N CYS A 113 1.51 0.47 4.66
CA CYS A 113 0.59 -0.41 5.34
C CYS A 113 0.86 -0.35 6.84
N ASP A 114 -0.22 -0.21 7.61
CA ASP A 114 -0.24 -0.11 9.06
C ASP A 114 -0.48 -1.47 9.72
#